data_AF-A0AAE1TXT7-F1
#
_entry.id   AF-A0AAE1TXT7-F1
#
_cell.length_a   1.000
_cell.length_b   1.000
_cell.length_c   1.000
_cell.angle_alpha   90.00
_cell.angle_beta   90.00
_cell.angle_gamma   90.00
#
_symmetry.space_group_name_H-M   'P 1'
#
loop_
_entity.id
_entity.type
_entity.pdbx_description
1 polymer ?
#
loop_
_entity_poly.entity_id
_entity_poly.type
_entity_poly.pdbx_seq_one_letter_code
_entity_poly.pdbx_strand_id
1 'polypeptide(L)'
;MTVRAAWVCLVLVVWVVVGTGEGVEEFGNDGVGVEHEIALDEDYPGEYQDYPVDYHYGDERYSEYLSDLKNVTLRKCRCNGEQYSDDDGKCHQATTTYVIVVNPHRGEHVAAPTSDLGNVKVGSLTCPPNHHLVTLDSNLGHYFSLLVSGGLVWEAQLFQEYCVVHTLDPSTGRPEAWQANICIPTLPIPHCCPPHHALLPDGNCSKDINVPTLTPPVSVYEMEVVWQSEGEVESPVAPVSCPGKETLELGLGDRVSLMYSPLGLLLHWLPPMRHQPSLTPDFCLGVSTDHEYRARVCFSDPKIEHWDKCRGVTCVRKCCQEGQKFEGIQCVPVVDNETLSWHPEFYEKGSLKPGASPPSDLTIIHGMPLCTSFFLLEAHKSDEDRYYLQVDGTLHVPNFQRDFPAENYCLEFFDTENDTALLPLICFEDQDRCKDVQAQAYPVLLGFSCIFLAITLLVYVSVPELHAKVHGKCLVSHVTALLLAYLSLIIVQRTTDTMPDVACKVMASITHISFLAAFFWLNVMCFDIWWTLK
;
A
#
# COMPACT_ATOMS: atom_id res chain seq x y z
N MET A 1 -22.39 -16.96 -41.60
CA MET A 1 -22.86 -16.10 -40.48
C MET A 1 -21.75 -15.72 -39.50
N THR A 2 -20.65 -16.47 -39.40
CA THR A 2 -19.56 -16.26 -38.43
C THR A 2 -18.57 -15.12 -38.76
N VAL A 3 -18.35 -14.81 -40.04
CA VAL A 3 -17.39 -13.75 -40.47
C VAL A 3 -17.91 -12.33 -40.16
N ARG A 4 -19.24 -12.14 -40.13
CA ARG A 4 -19.85 -10.84 -39.79
C ARG A 4 -19.74 -10.50 -38.30
N ALA A 5 -19.77 -11.50 -37.41
CA ALA A 5 -19.62 -11.28 -35.98
C ALA A 5 -18.17 -10.90 -35.60
N ALA A 6 -17.18 -11.55 -36.24
CA ALA A 6 -15.77 -11.17 -36.09
C ALA A 6 -15.49 -9.74 -36.60
N TRP A 7 -16.13 -9.33 -37.70
CA TRP A 7 -16.05 -7.96 -38.22
C TRP A 7 -16.62 -6.91 -37.27
N VAL A 8 -17.73 -7.20 -36.59
CA VAL A 8 -18.34 -6.28 -35.63
C VAL A 8 -17.47 -6.14 -34.37
N CYS A 9 -16.88 -7.23 -33.86
CA CYS A 9 -15.92 -7.16 -32.76
C CYS A 9 -14.62 -6.42 -33.15
N LEU A 10 -14.09 -6.66 -34.36
CA LEU A 10 -12.83 -6.04 -34.81
C LEU A 10 -12.99 -4.54 -35.09
N VAL A 11 -14.15 -4.12 -35.64
CA VAL A 11 -14.48 -2.70 -35.81
C VAL A 11 -14.74 -2.02 -34.47
N LEU A 12 -15.42 -2.67 -33.52
CA LEU A 12 -15.63 -2.12 -32.17
C LEU A 12 -14.31 -1.94 -31.41
N VAL A 13 -13.39 -2.91 -31.49
CA VAL A 13 -12.07 -2.82 -30.84
C VAL A 13 -11.21 -1.73 -31.49
N VAL A 14 -11.21 -1.62 -32.82
CA VAL A 14 -10.46 -0.56 -33.52
C VAL A 14 -11.08 0.82 -33.27
N TRP A 15 -12.40 0.94 -33.15
CA TRP A 15 -13.08 2.22 -32.85
C TRP A 15 -12.85 2.68 -31.42
N VAL A 16 -12.77 1.76 -30.45
CA VAL A 16 -12.38 2.06 -29.06
C VAL A 16 -10.91 2.48 -28.95
N VAL A 17 -10.03 1.91 -29.80
CA VAL A 17 -8.58 2.21 -29.80
C VAL A 17 -8.24 3.50 -30.56
N VAL A 18 -9.01 3.87 -31.59
CA VAL A 18 -8.74 5.06 -32.44
C VAL A 18 -9.62 6.26 -32.08
N GLY A 19 -10.77 6.06 -31.43
CA GLY A 19 -11.76 7.09 -31.11
C GLY A 19 -11.40 8.04 -29.96
N THR A 20 -10.24 7.91 -29.33
CA THR A 20 -9.76 8.80 -28.26
C THR A 20 -8.71 9.81 -28.73
N GLY A 21 -8.50 9.95 -30.03
CA GLY A 21 -7.54 10.90 -30.60
C GLY A 21 -8.11 12.28 -30.90
N GLU A 22 -8.19 13.16 -29.90
CA GLU A 22 -8.06 14.62 -30.06
C GLU A 22 -7.26 15.21 -28.89
N GLY A 23 -6.14 15.87 -29.19
CA GLY A 23 -5.34 16.64 -28.22
C GLY A 23 -3.85 16.31 -28.17
N VAL A 24 -3.12 16.41 -29.29
CA VAL A 24 -1.66 16.61 -29.26
C VAL A 24 -1.42 18.11 -29.10
N GLU A 25 -1.06 18.54 -27.89
CA GLU A 25 -0.29 19.77 -27.66
C GLU A 25 1.04 19.41 -26.98
N GLU A 26 2.07 20.08 -27.45
CA GLU A 26 3.48 19.79 -27.24
C GLU A 26 4.05 20.65 -26.09
N PHE A 27 4.95 20.05 -25.31
CA PHE A 27 5.91 20.64 -24.34
C PHE A 27 5.44 21.06 -22.93
N GLY A 28 6.02 20.36 -21.94
CA GLY A 28 6.15 20.80 -20.56
C GLY A 28 6.83 19.71 -19.71
N ASN A 29 8.15 19.74 -19.66
CA ASN A 29 9.00 18.89 -18.83
C ASN A 29 8.64 19.05 -17.35
N ASP A 30 8.11 18.01 -16.69
CA ASP A 30 8.28 17.75 -15.25
C ASP A 30 7.73 16.37 -14.84
N GLY A 31 8.42 15.79 -13.85
CA GLY A 31 8.24 14.51 -13.14
C GLY A 31 7.03 13.64 -13.45
N VAL A 32 7.28 12.46 -14.03
CA VAL A 32 6.32 11.34 -14.02
C VAL A 32 6.78 10.32 -12.99
N GLY A 33 5.91 10.12 -11.99
CA GLY A 33 6.05 9.13 -10.94
C GLY A 33 5.91 7.71 -11.47
N VAL A 34 6.56 6.80 -10.75
CA VAL A 34 6.38 5.37 -10.86
C VAL A 34 5.96 4.91 -9.47
N GLU A 35 4.68 4.59 -9.31
CA GLU A 35 4.23 3.70 -8.24
C GLU A 35 4.42 2.29 -8.78
N HIS A 36 5.34 1.54 -8.18
CA HIS A 36 5.46 0.10 -8.41
C HIS A 36 5.01 -0.62 -7.14
N GLU A 37 3.86 -1.27 -7.24
CA GLU A 37 3.48 -2.36 -6.35
C GLU A 37 4.45 -3.52 -6.54
N ILE A 38 4.93 -4.05 -5.41
CA ILE A 38 5.79 -5.22 -5.33
C ILE A 38 4.90 -6.44 -5.63
N ALA A 39 5.12 -7.06 -6.79
CA ALA A 39 4.63 -8.40 -7.07
C ALA A 39 5.39 -9.41 -6.19
N LEU A 40 4.73 -9.88 -5.13
CA LEU A 40 5.10 -11.10 -4.43
C LEU A 40 4.64 -12.29 -5.27
N ASP A 41 5.56 -13.20 -5.56
CA ASP A 41 5.29 -14.45 -6.27
C ASP A 41 4.25 -15.27 -5.50
N GLU A 42 3.14 -15.60 -6.16
CA GLU A 42 2.06 -16.44 -5.68
C GLU A 42 2.53 -17.91 -5.63
N ASP A 43 3.14 -18.33 -4.52
CA ASP A 43 3.02 -19.71 -4.06
C ASP A 43 3.12 -19.78 -2.52
N TYR A 44 2.22 -19.06 -1.86
CA TYR A 44 1.88 -19.30 -0.46
C TYR A 44 0.62 -20.19 -0.42
N PRO A 45 0.66 -21.43 0.11
CA PRO A 45 -0.51 -22.06 0.68
C PRO A 45 -0.73 -21.44 2.05
N GLY A 46 -1.06 -20.16 2.04
CA GLY A 46 -1.36 -19.36 3.20
C GLY A 46 -2.37 -18.37 2.73
N GLU A 47 -3.64 -18.77 2.80
CA GLU A 47 -4.76 -17.85 2.94
C GLU A 47 -4.25 -16.66 3.75
N TYR A 48 -4.15 -15.47 3.15
CA TYR A 48 -4.23 -14.25 3.94
C TYR A 48 -5.66 -14.32 4.47
N GLN A 49 -5.83 -15.06 5.57
CA GLN A 49 -6.82 -14.74 6.55
C GLN A 49 -6.40 -13.33 6.99
N ASP A 50 -6.86 -12.34 6.22
CA ASP A 50 -7.76 -11.35 6.80
C ASP A 50 -8.58 -12.19 7.76
N TYR A 51 -8.20 -12.22 9.04
CA TYR A 51 -9.13 -12.77 9.99
C TYR A 51 -10.29 -11.80 9.81
N PRO A 52 -11.44 -12.17 9.16
CA PRO A 52 -12.63 -11.70 9.81
C PRO A 52 -12.38 -12.17 11.23
N VAL A 53 -12.29 -11.23 12.17
CA VAL A 53 -12.58 -11.63 13.54
C VAL A 53 -13.98 -12.21 13.36
N ASP A 54 -14.04 -13.53 13.20
CA ASP A 54 -15.25 -14.26 12.92
C ASP A 54 -15.96 -14.12 14.25
N TYR A 55 -16.70 -13.03 14.36
CA TYR A 55 -17.34 -12.63 15.60
C TYR A 55 -18.34 -13.74 15.84
N HIS A 56 -17.95 -14.73 16.64
CA HIS A 56 -18.75 -15.92 16.84
C HIS A 56 -20.08 -15.48 17.47
N TYR A 57 -21.09 -15.36 16.61
CA TYR A 57 -22.44 -14.99 16.97
C TYR A 57 -23.01 -16.09 17.87
N GLY A 58 -23.07 -15.82 19.18
CA GLY A 58 -23.75 -16.67 20.15
C GLY A 58 -22.97 -17.87 20.69
N ASP A 59 -21.64 -17.75 20.89
CA ASP A 59 -20.83 -18.77 21.60
C ASP A 59 -21.04 -18.72 23.14
N GLU A 60 -20.75 -19.83 23.84
CA GLU A 60 -20.91 -20.01 25.30
C GLU A 60 -20.17 -18.92 26.13
N ARG A 61 -19.13 -18.31 25.55
CA ARG A 61 -18.35 -17.18 26.11
C ARG A 61 -19.15 -15.88 26.28
N TYR A 62 -20.22 -15.67 25.52
CA TYR A 62 -21.10 -14.49 25.64
C TYR A 62 -21.85 -14.47 26.98
N SER A 63 -22.13 -15.64 27.55
CA SER A 63 -22.98 -15.77 28.75
C SER A 63 -22.39 -15.11 30.00
N GLU A 64 -21.06 -15.01 30.10
CA GLU A 64 -20.36 -14.36 31.21
C GLU A 64 -20.44 -12.82 31.14
N TYR A 65 -20.59 -12.24 29.94
CA TYR A 65 -20.67 -10.79 29.73
C TYR A 65 -22.09 -10.24 29.97
N LEU A 66 -23.11 -11.10 29.92
CA LEU A 66 -24.51 -10.71 30.07
C LEU A 66 -24.83 -10.02 31.41
N SER A 67 -24.09 -10.30 32.49
CA SER A 67 -24.27 -9.58 33.76
C SER A 67 -23.79 -8.14 33.68
N ASP A 68 -22.69 -7.91 32.96
CA ASP A 68 -21.99 -6.63 32.93
C ASP A 68 -22.66 -5.68 31.92
N LEU A 69 -23.19 -6.23 30.82
CA LEU A 69 -23.89 -5.49 29.77
C LEU A 69 -25.25 -4.90 30.21
N LYS A 70 -25.90 -5.50 31.21
CA LYS A 70 -27.22 -5.06 31.72
C LYS A 70 -27.24 -3.66 32.30
N ASN A 71 -26.08 -3.10 32.66
CA ASN A 71 -25.98 -1.74 33.17
C ASN A 71 -25.40 -0.75 32.13
N VAL A 72 -25.01 -1.25 30.96
CA VAL A 72 -24.44 -0.43 29.89
C VAL A 72 -25.54 0.35 29.20
N THR A 73 -25.30 1.64 28.99
CA THR A 73 -26.20 2.51 28.21
C THR A 73 -25.61 2.74 26.83
N LEU A 74 -26.25 2.19 25.80
CA LEU A 74 -25.91 2.48 24.41
C LEU A 74 -26.46 3.85 24.02
N ARG A 75 -25.63 4.67 23.38
CA ARG A 75 -26.05 5.98 22.84
C ARG A 75 -26.17 5.87 21.33
N LYS A 76 -27.38 5.99 20.78
CA LYS A 76 -27.62 6.05 19.33
C LYS A 76 -27.77 7.49 18.87
N CYS A 77 -27.14 7.87 17.75
CA CYS A 77 -27.27 9.23 17.20
C CYS A 77 -28.69 9.49 16.68
N ARG A 78 -29.28 8.44 16.10
CA ARG A 78 -30.61 8.41 15.48
C ARG A 78 -31.16 6.99 15.57
N CYS A 79 -32.47 6.85 15.44
CA CYS A 79 -33.21 5.59 15.50
C CYS A 79 -33.13 4.90 16.88
N ASN A 80 -34.23 4.29 17.31
CA ASN A 80 -34.35 3.74 18.67
C ASN A 80 -34.25 2.22 18.67
N GLY A 81 -33.81 1.64 19.80
CA GLY A 81 -33.75 0.19 19.98
C GLY A 81 -33.01 -0.53 18.83
N GLU A 82 -33.63 -1.57 18.28
CA GLU A 82 -33.09 -2.39 17.19
C GLU A 82 -33.42 -1.82 15.79
N GLN A 83 -33.29 -0.52 15.63
CA GLN A 83 -33.45 0.15 14.34
C GLN A 83 -32.09 0.51 13.73
N TYR A 84 -32.03 0.43 12.40
CA TYR A 84 -30.90 0.88 11.58
C TYR A 84 -31.34 2.06 10.70
N SER A 85 -30.38 2.84 10.23
CA SER A 85 -30.58 3.96 9.31
C SER A 85 -30.28 3.50 7.89
N ASP A 86 -31.14 3.82 6.93
CA ASP A 86 -30.80 3.75 5.50
C ASP A 86 -29.96 4.96 5.06
N ASP A 87 -29.53 4.94 3.80
CA ASP A 87 -28.73 6.00 3.17
C ASP A 87 -29.47 7.36 3.13
N ASP A 88 -30.80 7.35 3.10
CA ASP A 88 -31.66 8.54 3.20
C ASP A 88 -31.79 9.07 4.65
N GLY A 89 -31.22 8.37 5.64
CA GLY A 89 -31.31 8.72 7.05
C GLY A 89 -32.62 8.30 7.73
N LYS A 90 -33.46 7.48 7.09
CA LYS A 90 -34.72 6.95 7.65
C LYS A 90 -34.46 5.70 8.48
N CYS A 91 -35.22 5.57 9.56
CA CYS A 91 -35.11 4.46 10.50
C CYS A 91 -35.98 3.28 10.06
N HIS A 92 -35.36 2.10 9.96
CA HIS A 92 -36.02 0.84 9.65
C HIS A 92 -35.79 -0.17 10.78
N GLN A 93 -36.73 -1.09 10.95
CA GLN A 93 -36.65 -2.10 12.00
C GLN A 93 -35.76 -3.26 11.55
N ALA A 94 -34.75 -3.62 12.36
CA ALA A 94 -33.97 -4.84 12.20
C ALA A 94 -34.51 -5.97 13.08
N THR A 95 -34.12 -7.21 12.77
CA THR A 95 -34.34 -8.37 13.67
C THR A 95 -33.47 -8.27 14.92
N THR A 96 -32.19 -7.90 14.75
CA THR A 96 -31.25 -7.62 15.83
C THR A 96 -30.16 -6.73 15.26
N THR A 97 -29.73 -5.72 16.02
CA THR A 97 -28.52 -4.94 15.72
C THR A 97 -27.41 -5.33 16.69
N TYR A 98 -26.16 -5.27 16.25
CA TYR A 98 -25.02 -5.71 17.05
C TYR A 98 -24.02 -4.59 17.26
N VAL A 99 -23.32 -4.65 18.38
CA VAL A 99 -22.17 -3.79 18.68
C VAL A 99 -21.01 -4.66 19.14
N ILE A 100 -19.79 -4.25 18.87
CA ILE A 100 -18.61 -4.96 19.36
C ILE A 100 -18.28 -4.46 20.76
N VAL A 101 -18.21 -5.36 21.73
CA VAL A 101 -17.83 -5.07 23.12
C VAL A 101 -16.51 -5.75 23.44
N VAL A 102 -15.63 -5.06 24.17
CA VAL A 102 -14.35 -5.59 24.65
C VAL A 102 -14.25 -5.49 26.17
N ASN A 103 -13.70 -6.53 26.80
CA ASN A 103 -13.25 -6.47 28.19
C ASN A 103 -11.73 -6.25 28.22
N PRO A 104 -11.25 -5.10 28.72
CA PRO A 104 -9.84 -4.74 28.68
C PRO A 104 -8.94 -5.67 29.53
N HIS A 105 -9.51 -6.42 30.47
CA HIS A 105 -8.75 -7.39 31.26
C HIS A 105 -8.51 -8.72 30.54
N ARG A 106 -9.35 -9.06 29.56
CA ARG A 106 -9.26 -10.32 28.80
C ARG A 106 -8.78 -10.11 27.37
N GLY A 107 -8.91 -8.91 26.81
CA GLY A 107 -8.55 -8.59 25.43
C GLY A 107 -9.47 -9.20 24.37
N GLU A 108 -10.56 -9.86 24.78
CA GLU A 108 -11.50 -10.52 23.86
C GLU A 108 -12.60 -9.56 23.41
N HIS A 109 -12.82 -9.52 22.09
CA HIS A 109 -13.89 -8.77 21.42
C HIS A 109 -15.08 -9.69 21.17
N VAL A 110 -16.29 -9.24 21.50
CA VAL A 110 -17.52 -10.02 21.39
C VAL A 110 -18.62 -9.19 20.75
N ALA A 111 -19.32 -9.76 19.76
CA ALA A 111 -20.52 -9.14 19.20
C ALA A 111 -21.70 -9.30 20.18
N ALA A 112 -22.21 -8.17 20.69
CA ALA A 112 -23.34 -8.14 21.60
C ALA A 112 -24.59 -7.60 20.89
N PRO A 113 -25.73 -8.34 20.91
CA PRO A 113 -27.04 -7.79 20.59
C PRO A 113 -27.31 -6.50 21.34
N THR A 114 -27.80 -5.48 20.65
CA THR A 114 -28.16 -4.21 21.29
C THR A 114 -29.31 -4.35 22.29
N SER A 115 -30.14 -5.39 22.16
CA SER A 115 -31.23 -5.70 23.09
C SER A 115 -30.74 -6.20 24.46
N ASP A 116 -29.52 -6.70 24.55
CA ASP A 116 -28.93 -7.16 25.81
C ASP A 116 -28.28 -6.02 26.63
N LEU A 117 -28.19 -4.83 26.03
CA LEU A 117 -27.72 -3.62 26.71
C LEU A 117 -28.83 -3.03 27.57
N GLY A 118 -28.47 -2.61 28.79
CA GLY A 118 -29.43 -2.14 29.80
C GLY A 118 -30.35 -1.02 29.37
N ASN A 119 -29.83 -0.03 28.64
CA ASN A 119 -30.61 1.10 28.15
C ASN A 119 -30.10 1.58 26.79
N VAL A 120 -31.01 2.06 25.94
CA VAL A 120 -30.68 2.76 24.69
C VAL A 120 -31.15 4.21 24.81
N LYS A 121 -30.23 5.16 24.70
CA LYS A 121 -30.53 6.60 24.64
C LYS A 121 -30.34 7.08 23.21
N VAL A 122 -31.32 7.81 22.69
CA VAL A 122 -31.23 8.44 21.37
C VAL A 122 -30.92 9.92 21.54
N GLY A 123 -29.86 10.40 20.90
CA GLY A 123 -29.48 11.80 20.92
C GLY A 123 -28.30 12.07 19.99
N SER A 124 -28.38 13.17 19.24
CA SER A 124 -27.28 13.64 18.41
C SER A 124 -26.11 14.09 19.29
N LEU A 125 -24.89 13.69 18.91
CA LEU A 125 -23.67 14.17 19.55
C LEU A 125 -23.40 15.62 19.10
N THR A 126 -23.22 16.51 20.05
CA THR A 126 -22.75 17.88 19.82
C THR A 126 -21.38 18.02 20.45
N CYS A 127 -20.36 18.33 19.63
CA CYS A 127 -19.02 18.47 20.15
C CYS A 127 -18.85 19.75 20.97
N PRO A 128 -18.06 19.71 22.06
CA PRO A 128 -17.68 20.90 22.80
C PRO A 128 -16.84 21.84 21.92
N PRO A 129 -16.65 23.11 22.32
CA PRO A 129 -15.73 24.01 21.61
C PRO A 129 -14.33 23.40 21.47
N ASN A 130 -13.62 23.74 20.39
CA ASN A 130 -12.29 23.20 20.05
C ASN A 130 -12.29 21.67 19.88
N HIS A 131 -13.40 21.09 19.43
CA HIS A 131 -13.48 19.68 19.03
C HIS A 131 -14.17 19.54 17.68
N HIS A 132 -13.77 18.55 16.91
CA HIS A 132 -14.38 18.20 15.64
C HIS A 132 -15.12 16.88 15.74
N LEU A 133 -16.27 16.83 15.07
CA LEU A 133 -17.06 15.62 14.91
C LEU A 133 -16.37 14.73 13.88
N VAL A 134 -16.05 13.50 14.26
CA VAL A 134 -15.49 12.48 13.39
C VAL A 134 -16.41 11.27 13.41
N THR A 135 -16.66 10.69 12.24
CA THR A 135 -17.49 9.50 12.06
C THR A 135 -16.59 8.32 11.74
N LEU A 136 -16.44 7.40 12.69
CA LEU A 136 -15.83 6.10 12.46
C LEU A 136 -16.84 5.19 11.77
N ASP A 137 -16.38 4.37 10.82
CA ASP A 137 -17.25 3.52 9.99
C ASP A 137 -16.60 2.15 9.83
N SER A 138 -17.26 1.13 10.38
CA SER A 138 -16.79 -0.25 10.28
C SER A 138 -16.66 -0.75 8.84
N ASN A 139 -17.45 -0.22 7.89
CA ASN A 139 -17.37 -0.61 6.48
C ASN A 139 -16.11 -0.08 5.79
N LEU A 140 -15.51 0.97 6.33
CA LEU A 140 -14.25 1.56 5.83
C LEU A 140 -13.02 1.00 6.58
N GLY A 141 -13.17 -0.10 7.32
CA GLY A 141 -12.08 -0.70 8.09
C GLY A 141 -11.74 0.04 9.39
N HIS A 142 -12.57 0.97 9.85
CA HIS A 142 -12.35 1.60 11.16
C HIS A 142 -12.70 0.63 12.31
N TYR A 143 -11.68 0.18 13.05
CA TYR A 143 -11.86 -0.73 14.18
C TYR A 143 -12.09 0.03 15.49
N PHE A 144 -13.30 -0.06 16.03
CA PHE A 144 -13.67 0.52 17.33
C PHE A 144 -14.60 -0.41 18.10
N SER A 145 -14.61 -0.28 19.43
CA SER A 145 -15.38 -1.17 20.31
C SER A 145 -15.92 -0.46 21.54
N LEU A 146 -16.94 -1.01 22.17
CA LEU A 146 -17.47 -0.54 23.44
C LEU A 146 -16.82 -1.28 24.60
N LEU A 147 -16.51 -0.58 25.68
CA LEU A 147 -16.19 -1.22 26.93
C LEU A 147 -17.47 -1.69 27.63
N VAL A 148 -17.33 -2.69 28.49
CA VAL A 148 -18.38 -3.09 29.46
C VAL A 148 -18.75 -1.97 30.44
N SER A 149 -17.97 -0.88 30.50
CA SER A 149 -18.33 0.35 31.23
C SER A 149 -19.23 1.30 30.43
N GLY A 150 -19.43 1.04 29.14
CA GLY A 150 -20.24 1.84 28.22
C GLY A 150 -19.52 2.96 27.49
N GLY A 151 -18.22 3.16 27.70
CA GLY A 151 -17.40 4.06 26.89
C GLY A 151 -16.95 3.40 25.59
N LEU A 152 -16.69 4.20 24.55
CA LEU A 152 -16.20 3.73 23.25
C LEU A 152 -14.67 3.85 23.18
N VAL A 153 -14.00 2.84 22.65
CA VAL A 153 -12.55 2.78 22.49
C VAL A 153 -12.17 2.74 21.02
N TRP A 154 -11.23 3.60 20.67
CA TRP A 154 -10.62 3.72 19.35
C TRP A 154 -9.19 4.27 19.51
N GLU A 155 -8.20 3.73 18.81
CA GLU A 155 -6.77 4.15 18.90
C GLU A 155 -6.23 4.25 20.34
N ALA A 156 -6.57 3.28 21.20
CA ALA A 156 -6.26 3.27 22.63
C ALA A 156 -6.77 4.48 23.44
N GLN A 157 -7.66 5.30 22.86
CA GLN A 157 -8.37 6.38 23.54
C GLN A 157 -9.78 5.94 23.96
N LEU A 158 -10.27 6.52 25.06
CA LEU A 158 -11.60 6.25 25.62
C LEU A 158 -12.50 7.48 25.48
N PHE A 159 -13.61 7.31 24.77
CA PHE A 159 -14.65 8.32 24.54
C PHE A 159 -15.88 8.01 25.39
N GLN A 160 -16.21 8.92 26.32
CA GLN A 160 -17.41 8.82 27.16
C GLN A 160 -18.65 9.40 26.48
N GLU A 161 -18.44 10.40 25.62
CA GLU A 161 -19.48 11.06 24.84
C GLU A 161 -19.30 10.65 23.37
N TYR A 162 -20.19 9.79 22.91
CA TYR A 162 -20.26 9.31 21.53
C TYR A 162 -21.72 9.01 21.20
N CYS A 163 -22.01 8.79 19.93
CA CYS A 163 -23.27 8.17 19.54
C CYS A 163 -23.04 7.25 18.34
N VAL A 164 -23.85 6.18 18.22
CA VAL A 164 -23.70 5.18 17.15
C VAL A 164 -24.88 5.19 16.19
N VAL A 165 -24.65 4.74 14.97
CA VAL A 165 -25.67 4.53 13.95
C VAL A 165 -25.46 3.17 13.32
N HIS A 166 -26.46 2.30 13.37
CA HIS A 166 -26.43 1.04 12.62
C HIS A 166 -26.79 1.31 11.17
N THR A 167 -26.02 0.74 10.25
CA THR A 167 -26.21 0.84 8.80
C THR A 167 -26.25 -0.56 8.20
N LEU A 168 -26.62 -0.68 6.92
CA LEU A 168 -26.53 -1.97 6.24
C LEU A 168 -25.10 -2.20 5.79
N ASP A 169 -24.60 -3.40 6.04
CA ASP A 169 -23.37 -3.89 5.44
C ASP A 169 -23.63 -4.11 3.93
N PRO A 170 -22.85 -3.48 3.04
CA PRO A 170 -23.04 -3.57 1.59
C PRO A 170 -22.81 -4.98 1.03
N SER A 171 -22.05 -5.83 1.73
CA SER A 171 -21.72 -7.19 1.29
C SER A 171 -22.79 -8.22 1.69
N THR A 172 -23.32 -8.12 2.91
CA THR A 172 -24.30 -9.06 3.47
C THR A 172 -25.75 -8.58 3.37
N GLY A 173 -25.95 -7.26 3.18
CA GLY A 173 -27.27 -6.63 3.20
C GLY A 173 -27.94 -6.65 4.58
N ARG A 174 -27.18 -6.89 5.65
CA ARG A 174 -27.66 -7.00 7.03
C ARG A 174 -27.19 -5.82 7.88
N PRO A 175 -27.90 -5.48 8.98
CA PRO A 175 -27.54 -4.35 9.85
C PRO A 175 -26.42 -4.73 10.84
N GLU A 176 -25.34 -5.30 10.31
CA GLU A 176 -24.14 -5.73 11.05
C GLU A 176 -23.10 -4.60 11.07
N ALA A 177 -23.14 -3.70 10.09
CA ALA A 177 -22.33 -2.49 10.06
C ALA A 177 -22.87 -1.42 11.02
N TRP A 178 -21.94 -0.66 11.59
CA TRP A 178 -22.27 0.48 12.44
C TRP A 178 -21.18 1.54 12.36
N GLN A 179 -21.63 2.78 12.53
CA GLN A 179 -20.80 3.97 12.58
C GLN A 179 -20.82 4.53 13.99
N ALA A 180 -19.72 5.16 14.40
CA ALA A 180 -19.62 5.88 15.66
C ALA A 180 -19.21 7.33 15.42
N ASN A 181 -20.04 8.26 15.86
CA ASN A 181 -19.68 9.66 15.93
C ASN A 181 -18.98 9.92 17.26
N ILE A 182 -17.79 10.50 17.18
CA ILE A 182 -16.96 10.90 18.32
C ILE A 182 -16.53 12.36 18.15
N CYS A 183 -16.07 12.97 19.23
CA CYS A 183 -15.49 14.30 19.21
C CYS A 183 -14.00 14.21 19.51
N ILE A 184 -13.16 14.60 18.55
CA ILE A 184 -11.71 14.69 18.75
C ILE A 184 -11.31 16.14 19.06
N PRO A 185 -10.34 16.38 19.95
CA PRO A 185 -9.86 17.72 20.24
C PRO A 185 -9.10 18.30 19.05
N THR A 186 -9.24 19.61 18.83
CA THR A 186 -8.34 20.35 17.93
C THR A 186 -6.97 20.47 18.58
N LEU A 187 -5.94 20.12 17.82
CA LEU A 187 -4.54 20.26 18.23
C LEU A 187 -3.93 21.57 17.69
N PRO A 188 -2.95 22.15 18.38
CA PRO A 188 -2.23 23.30 17.85
C PRO A 188 -1.34 22.88 16.66
N ILE A 189 -1.39 23.64 15.57
CA ILE A 189 -0.52 23.40 14.41
C ILE A 189 0.79 24.19 14.62
N PRO A 190 1.98 23.55 14.61
CA PRO A 190 3.23 24.27 14.79
C PRO A 190 3.52 25.16 13.58
N HIS A 191 3.68 26.47 13.80
CA HIS A 191 3.95 27.44 12.72
C HIS A 191 5.44 27.75 12.59
N CYS A 192 5.95 27.80 11.36
CA CYS A 192 7.33 28.23 11.10
C CYS A 192 7.51 29.73 11.33
N CYS A 193 6.47 30.51 11.00
CA CYS A 193 6.50 31.96 11.03
C CYS A 193 5.39 32.52 11.93
N PRO A 194 5.56 33.74 12.48
CA PRO A 194 4.48 34.44 13.15
C PRO A 194 3.31 34.73 12.21
N PRO A 195 2.11 35.04 12.74
CA PRO A 195 0.96 35.47 11.93
C PRO A 195 1.32 36.64 10.99
N HIS A 196 0.70 36.69 9.81
CA HIS A 196 0.96 37.70 8.77
C HIS A 196 2.41 37.75 8.27
N HIS A 197 3.10 36.61 8.28
CA HIS A 197 4.39 36.44 7.63
C HIS A 197 4.37 35.26 6.67
N ALA A 198 4.93 35.45 5.48
CA ALA A 198 5.20 34.40 4.52
C ALA A 198 6.54 33.72 4.84
N LEU A 199 6.60 32.41 4.64
CA LEU A 199 7.81 31.61 4.73
C LEU A 199 8.60 31.73 3.43
N LEU A 200 9.86 32.14 3.51
CA LEU A 200 10.78 32.20 2.39
C LEU A 200 11.55 30.86 2.22
N PRO A 201 12.08 30.56 1.02
CA PRO A 201 12.85 29.32 0.77
C PRO A 201 14.11 29.16 1.63
N ASP A 202 14.68 30.25 2.15
CA ASP A 202 15.82 30.22 3.07
C ASP A 202 15.40 29.95 4.53
N GLY A 203 14.10 29.96 4.83
CA GLY A 203 13.53 29.78 6.17
C GLY A 203 13.27 31.04 6.94
N ASN A 204 13.60 32.19 6.36
CA ASN A 204 13.27 33.46 6.97
C ASN A 204 11.79 33.79 6.74
N CYS A 205 11.26 34.63 7.64
CA CYS A 205 9.88 35.07 7.58
C CYS A 205 9.82 36.49 7.03
N SER A 206 9.05 36.71 5.96
CA SER A 206 8.79 38.04 5.41
C SER A 206 7.41 38.51 5.81
N LYS A 207 7.23 39.78 6.17
CA LYS A 207 5.90 40.33 6.46
C LYS A 207 5.04 40.34 5.20
N ASP A 208 3.89 39.71 5.27
CA ASP A 208 2.88 39.74 4.22
C ASP A 208 1.47 39.66 4.85
N ILE A 209 0.74 40.76 4.71
CA ILE A 209 -0.58 40.96 5.32
C ILE A 209 -1.66 40.16 4.57
N ASN A 210 -1.39 39.76 3.33
CA ASN A 210 -2.32 39.00 2.49
C ASN A 210 -2.22 37.48 2.72
N VAL A 211 -1.32 37.02 3.59
CA VAL A 211 -1.21 35.59 3.93
C VAL A 211 -2.48 35.14 4.68
N PRO A 212 -3.23 34.16 4.14
CA PRO A 212 -4.42 33.64 4.79
C PRO A 212 -4.08 32.94 6.11
N THR A 213 -5.03 32.93 7.05
CA THR A 213 -4.95 32.09 8.25
C THR A 213 -4.90 30.62 7.83
N LEU A 214 -3.88 29.90 8.31
CA LEU A 214 -3.67 28.50 7.95
C LEU A 214 -4.81 27.63 8.48
N THR A 215 -5.58 27.04 7.56
CA THR A 215 -6.55 25.98 7.83
C THR A 215 -6.26 24.80 6.91
N PRO A 216 -5.09 24.14 7.06
CA PRO A 216 -4.75 23.00 6.23
C PRO A 216 -5.72 21.85 6.52
N PRO A 217 -6.02 20.99 5.53
CA PRO A 217 -6.69 19.73 5.79
C PRO A 217 -5.79 18.86 6.67
N VAL A 218 -6.38 18.23 7.69
CA VAL A 218 -5.74 17.24 8.55
C VAL A 218 -6.46 15.92 8.34
N SER A 219 -5.73 14.90 7.92
CA SER A 219 -6.25 13.55 7.81
C SER A 219 -6.39 12.91 9.20
N VAL A 220 -7.51 12.25 9.40
CA VAL A 220 -7.77 11.35 10.52
C VAL A 220 -8.00 10.00 9.87
N TYR A 221 -6.97 9.14 9.83
CA TYR A 221 -6.97 7.95 8.97
C TYR A 221 -7.12 8.34 7.48
N GLU A 222 -7.99 7.68 6.72
CA GLU A 222 -8.30 7.99 5.31
C GLU A 222 -9.31 9.15 5.16
N MET A 223 -9.77 9.75 6.26
CA MET A 223 -10.73 10.86 6.23
C MET A 223 -10.02 12.20 6.29
N GLU A 224 -10.26 13.08 5.32
CA GLU A 224 -9.82 14.47 5.40
C GLU A 224 -10.76 15.30 6.27
N VAL A 225 -10.22 15.90 7.34
CA VAL A 225 -10.95 16.81 8.21
C VAL A 225 -10.34 18.20 8.08
N VAL A 226 -11.11 19.17 7.60
CA VAL A 226 -10.67 20.57 7.58
C VAL A 226 -10.87 21.15 8.97
N TRP A 227 -9.77 21.49 9.63
CA TRP A 227 -9.82 22.06 10.97
C TRP A 227 -10.24 23.52 10.86
N GLN A 228 -11.44 23.82 11.34
CA GLN A 228 -11.91 25.19 11.46
C GLN A 228 -11.26 25.79 12.71
N SER A 229 -10.22 26.59 12.52
CA SER A 229 -9.55 27.31 13.61
C SER A 229 -10.37 28.50 14.13
N GLU A 230 -11.70 28.38 14.17
CA GLU A 230 -12.57 29.37 14.83
C GLU A 230 -12.57 29.08 16.33
N GLY A 231 -11.50 29.45 17.03
CA GLY A 231 -11.47 29.48 18.50
C GLY A 231 -10.16 29.05 19.15
N GLU A 232 -9.68 29.91 20.05
CA GLU A 232 -8.85 29.70 21.28
C GLU A 232 -7.62 28.78 21.31
N VAL A 233 -7.33 27.93 20.32
CA VAL A 233 -6.12 27.10 20.34
C VAL A 233 -4.94 27.92 19.81
N GLU A 234 -4.22 28.58 20.72
CA GLU A 234 -2.96 29.26 20.42
C GLU A 234 -1.99 28.26 19.78
N SER A 235 -1.71 28.47 18.51
CA SER A 235 -0.76 27.66 17.77
C SER A 235 0.64 28.22 17.96
N PRO A 236 1.62 27.42 18.41
CA PRO A 236 2.95 27.92 18.75
C PRO A 236 3.74 28.27 17.48
N VAL A 237 4.51 29.36 17.56
CA VAL A 237 5.57 29.64 16.58
C VAL A 237 6.79 28.80 16.98
N ALA A 238 7.02 27.72 16.24
CA ALA A 238 8.03 26.72 16.52
C ALA A 238 8.86 26.45 15.24
N PRO A 239 9.77 27.37 14.86
CA PRO A 239 10.62 27.16 13.70
C PRO A 239 11.53 25.95 13.93
N VAL A 240 11.58 25.06 12.94
CA VAL A 240 12.42 23.88 12.98
C VAL A 240 13.88 24.27 12.79
N SER A 241 14.74 23.84 13.72
CA SER A 241 16.20 24.01 13.64
C SER A 241 16.86 22.64 13.55
N CYS A 242 17.65 22.44 12.50
CA CYS A 242 18.25 21.16 12.14
C CYS A 242 19.79 21.19 12.31
N PRO A 243 20.33 21.20 13.55
CA PRO A 243 21.77 21.20 13.74
C PRO A 243 22.39 19.90 13.21
N GLY A 244 23.26 20.02 12.20
CA GLY A 244 23.94 18.87 11.58
C GLY A 244 23.05 18.01 10.67
N LYS A 245 21.86 18.50 10.30
CA LYS A 245 20.91 17.85 9.41
C LYS A 245 20.47 18.81 8.31
N GLU A 246 19.97 18.28 7.21
CA GLU A 246 19.41 19.11 6.15
C GLU A 246 17.97 19.51 6.50
N THR A 247 17.59 20.73 6.14
CA THR A 247 16.19 21.16 6.22
C THR A 247 15.55 20.93 4.87
N LEU A 248 14.49 20.11 4.83
CA LEU A 248 13.66 19.96 3.64
C LEU A 248 12.42 20.83 3.74
N GLU A 249 12.02 21.39 2.61
CA GLU A 249 10.76 22.09 2.44
C GLU A 249 9.84 21.26 1.55
N LEU A 250 8.67 20.95 2.07
CA LEU A 250 7.71 20.03 1.48
C LEU A 250 6.40 20.77 1.23
N GLY A 251 5.92 20.77 -0.02
CA GLY A 251 4.58 21.27 -0.34
C GLY A 251 3.52 20.29 0.12
N LEU A 252 2.43 20.77 0.74
CA LEU A 252 1.29 19.90 1.06
C LEU A 252 0.58 19.46 -0.22
N GLY A 253 0.08 18.23 -0.22
CA GLY A 253 -0.60 17.57 -1.34
C GLY A 253 -0.65 16.06 -1.14
N ASP A 254 -0.87 15.29 -2.21
CA ASP A 254 -1.07 13.83 -2.13
C ASP A 254 0.06 13.08 -1.41
N ARG A 255 1.30 13.58 -1.53
CA ARG A 255 2.49 12.96 -0.93
C ARG A 255 2.86 13.51 0.44
N VAL A 256 2.22 14.58 0.90
CA VAL A 256 2.56 15.29 2.14
C VAL A 256 1.28 15.80 2.79
N SER A 257 0.86 15.15 3.87
CA SER A 257 -0.37 15.45 4.58
C SER A 257 -0.13 15.57 6.09
N LEU A 258 -0.99 16.32 6.77
CA LEU A 258 -1.02 16.37 8.22
C LEU A 258 -1.92 15.27 8.73
N MET A 259 -1.44 14.43 9.62
CA MET A 259 -2.18 13.33 10.20
C MET A 259 -2.42 13.57 11.69
N TYR A 260 -3.66 13.33 12.13
CA TYR A 260 -4.01 13.30 13.55
C TYR A 260 -3.53 12.01 14.20
N SER A 261 -2.87 12.12 15.36
CA SER A 261 -2.60 11.03 16.27
C SER A 261 -3.04 11.40 17.69
N PRO A 262 -3.47 10.42 18.52
CA PRO A 262 -3.68 10.62 19.95
C PRO A 262 -2.54 11.32 20.70
N LEU A 263 -1.31 11.20 20.20
CA LEU A 263 -0.10 11.77 20.81
C LEU A 263 0.25 13.17 20.29
N GLY A 264 -0.36 13.62 19.18
CA GLY A 264 -0.05 14.89 18.54
C GLY A 264 -0.34 14.90 17.03
N LEU A 265 -0.12 16.04 16.39
CA LEU A 265 -0.10 16.11 14.93
C LEU A 265 1.21 15.49 14.40
N LEU A 266 1.10 14.73 13.33
CA LEU A 266 2.23 14.14 12.60
C LEU A 266 2.21 14.66 11.16
N LEU A 267 3.38 14.93 10.60
CA LEU A 267 3.50 15.11 9.15
C LEU A 267 3.74 13.74 8.51
N HIS A 268 2.81 13.31 7.67
CA HIS A 268 2.93 12.14 6.82
C HIS A 268 3.55 12.56 5.49
N TRP A 269 4.70 12.01 5.12
CA TRP A 269 5.37 12.37 3.86
C TRP A 269 6.24 11.24 3.32
N LEU A 270 6.41 11.17 2.00
CA LEU A 270 7.28 10.18 1.33
C LEU A 270 8.70 10.74 1.12
N PRO A 271 9.74 10.17 1.77
CA PRO A 271 11.11 10.60 1.55
C PRO A 271 11.63 10.20 0.16
N PRO A 272 12.56 10.96 -0.46
CA PRO A 272 13.05 10.69 -1.81
C PRO A 272 13.64 9.29 -2.05
N MET A 273 14.08 8.61 -0.98
CA MET A 273 14.78 7.32 -1.03
C MET A 273 13.97 6.17 -0.42
N ARG A 274 12.72 6.38 0.03
CA ARG A 274 11.91 5.35 0.69
C ARG A 274 10.52 5.25 0.08
N HIS A 275 10.07 4.02 -0.15
CA HIS A 275 8.69 3.71 -0.55
C HIS A 275 7.73 3.72 0.66
N GLN A 276 8.27 3.68 1.88
CA GLN A 276 7.47 3.83 3.08
C GLN A 276 7.35 5.30 3.47
N PRO A 277 6.13 5.78 3.73
CA PRO A 277 5.92 7.11 4.26
C PRO A 277 6.55 7.25 5.64
N SER A 278 7.06 8.43 5.90
CA SER A 278 7.60 8.85 7.18
C SER A 278 6.53 9.63 7.94
N LEU A 279 6.38 9.32 9.22
CA LEU A 279 5.55 10.08 10.17
C LEU A 279 6.49 10.87 11.09
N THR A 280 6.50 12.19 10.97
CA THR A 280 7.40 13.06 11.75
C THR A 280 6.61 14.02 12.64
N PRO A 281 6.81 13.99 13.98
CA PRO A 281 6.21 14.98 14.89
C PRO A 281 6.94 16.33 14.86
N ASP A 282 8.22 16.34 14.51
CA ASP A 282 9.05 17.55 14.47
C ASP A 282 8.96 18.23 13.10
N PHE A 283 7.92 19.05 12.94
CA PHE A 283 7.73 19.87 11.75
C PHE A 283 7.21 21.25 12.12
N CYS A 284 7.31 22.19 11.19
CA CYS A 284 6.55 23.43 11.24
C CYS A 284 5.90 23.69 9.89
N LEU A 285 4.77 24.38 9.90
CA LEU A 285 4.01 24.75 8.71
C LEU A 285 4.07 26.26 8.49
N GLY A 286 4.22 26.66 7.23
CA GLY A 286 4.14 28.05 6.80
C GLY A 286 3.43 28.18 5.48
N VAL A 287 3.10 29.40 5.10
CA VAL A 287 2.55 29.72 3.77
C VAL A 287 3.65 30.43 2.98
N SER A 288 3.95 29.93 1.79
CA SER A 288 4.90 30.55 0.86
C SER A 288 4.38 31.90 0.34
N THR A 289 5.23 32.69 -0.30
CA THR A 289 4.85 33.91 -1.02
C THR A 289 3.84 33.64 -2.15
N ASP A 290 3.79 32.39 -2.65
CA ASP A 290 2.85 31.95 -3.67
C ASP A 290 1.50 31.49 -3.09
N HIS A 291 1.27 31.74 -1.80
CA HIS A 291 0.07 31.33 -1.05
C HIS A 291 -0.14 29.81 -0.93
N GLU A 292 0.91 29.01 -1.13
CA GLU A 292 0.90 27.55 -0.93
C GLU A 292 1.38 27.16 0.46
N TYR A 293 0.80 26.10 1.02
CA TYR A 293 1.28 25.50 2.27
C TYR A 293 2.61 24.78 2.07
N ARG A 294 3.58 25.09 2.93
CA ARG A 294 4.92 24.49 2.95
C ARG A 294 5.23 24.01 4.37
N ALA A 295 5.51 22.72 4.52
CA ALA A 295 6.02 22.15 5.74
C ALA A 295 7.56 22.12 5.72
N ARG A 296 8.18 22.35 6.87
CA ARG A 296 9.63 22.19 7.05
C ARG A 296 9.93 21.10 8.05
N VAL A 297 10.85 20.23 7.68
CA VAL A 297 11.30 19.09 8.49
C VAL A 297 12.81 18.96 8.48
N CYS A 298 13.36 18.38 9.54
CA CYS A 298 14.74 17.93 9.53
C CYS A 298 14.84 16.58 8.85
N PHE A 299 15.64 16.52 7.80
CA PHE A 299 15.95 15.29 7.10
C PHE A 299 17.43 14.95 7.26
N SER A 300 17.69 13.65 7.38
CA SER A 300 19.04 13.11 7.39
C SER A 300 19.06 12.00 6.37
N ASP A 301 19.89 12.17 5.34
CA ASP A 301 20.04 11.13 4.33
C ASP A 301 20.55 9.85 5.02
N PRO A 302 19.78 8.75 5.00
CA PRO A 302 20.18 7.50 5.63
C PRO A 302 21.52 6.96 5.11
N LYS A 303 21.88 7.26 3.85
CA LYS A 303 23.17 6.88 3.27
C LYS A 303 24.32 7.68 3.87
N ILE A 304 24.13 8.98 4.10
CA ILE A 304 25.13 9.83 4.76
C ILE A 304 25.30 9.39 6.21
N GLU A 305 24.21 9.17 6.95
CA GLU A 305 24.28 8.67 8.33
C GLU A 305 24.97 7.30 8.42
N HIS A 306 24.68 6.40 7.47
CA HIS A 306 25.37 5.11 7.37
C HIS A 306 26.87 5.31 7.15
N TRP A 307 27.24 6.13 6.15
CA TRP A 307 28.63 6.39 5.83
C TRP A 307 29.40 7.01 6.99
N ASP A 308 28.79 7.93 7.74
CA ASP A 308 29.42 8.57 8.90
C ASP A 308 29.65 7.60 10.06
N LYS A 309 28.70 6.69 10.32
CA LYS A 309 28.84 5.64 11.35
C LYS A 309 29.84 4.55 10.94
N CYS A 310 29.85 4.18 9.66
CA CYS A 310 30.64 3.06 9.14
C CYS A 310 32.00 3.50 8.59
N ARG A 311 32.39 4.77 8.78
CA ARG A 311 33.66 5.30 8.30
C ARG A 311 34.83 4.72 9.10
N GLY A 312 35.60 3.84 8.45
CA GLY A 312 36.83 3.29 9.04
C GLY A 312 36.60 2.23 10.12
N VAL A 313 35.38 1.68 10.17
CA VAL A 313 35.00 0.55 11.02
C VAL A 313 34.23 -0.47 10.19
N THR A 314 34.25 -1.73 10.61
CA THR A 314 33.47 -2.79 9.97
C THR A 314 32.02 -2.72 10.42
N CYS A 315 31.08 -2.54 9.50
CA CYS A 315 29.66 -2.46 9.82
C CYS A 315 28.90 -3.72 9.43
N VAL A 316 27.97 -4.15 10.28
CA VAL A 316 26.96 -5.15 9.96
C VAL A 316 25.60 -4.59 10.36
N ARG A 317 24.59 -4.76 9.49
CA ARG A 317 23.26 -4.23 9.74
C ARG A 317 22.33 -5.31 10.28
N LYS A 318 21.74 -5.07 11.44
CA LYS A 318 20.62 -5.83 12.02
C LYS A 318 19.31 -5.15 11.63
N CYS A 319 18.29 -5.90 11.23
CA CYS A 319 17.05 -5.26 10.76
C CYS A 319 16.25 -4.60 11.89
N CYS A 320 16.03 -5.32 12.99
CA CYS A 320 15.26 -4.83 14.15
C CYS A 320 16.18 -4.32 15.27
N GLN A 321 15.61 -3.65 16.27
CA GLN A 321 16.36 -3.22 17.45
C GLN A 321 16.85 -4.41 18.28
N GLU A 322 17.71 -4.15 19.28
CA GLU A 322 18.15 -5.18 20.22
C GLU A 322 16.95 -5.82 20.95
N GLY A 323 16.95 -7.14 21.10
CA GLY A 323 15.86 -7.90 21.73
C GLY A 323 14.58 -8.01 20.88
N GLN A 324 14.64 -7.69 19.59
CA GLN A 324 13.53 -7.87 18.64
C GLN A 324 13.91 -8.83 17.51
N LYS A 325 12.89 -9.51 16.96
CA LYS A 325 12.95 -10.37 15.77
C LYS A 325 11.86 -9.98 14.77
N PHE A 326 11.90 -10.54 13.56
CA PHE A 326 10.80 -10.38 12.61
C PHE A 326 9.71 -11.42 12.81
N GLU A 327 8.46 -10.96 12.73
CA GLU A 327 7.26 -11.76 12.58
C GLU A 327 6.43 -11.16 11.42
N GLY A 328 6.33 -11.90 10.31
CA GLY A 328 5.81 -11.36 9.05
C GLY A 328 6.67 -10.20 8.52
N ILE A 329 6.16 -8.98 8.66
CA ILE A 329 6.82 -7.73 8.22
C ILE A 329 7.14 -6.77 9.38
N GLN A 330 6.88 -7.17 10.63
CA GLN A 330 7.04 -6.30 11.80
C GLN A 330 8.12 -6.80 12.75
N CYS A 331 8.82 -5.86 13.38
CA CYS A 331 9.76 -6.15 14.45
C CYS A 331 8.99 -6.32 15.77
N VAL A 332 9.00 -7.54 16.30
CA VAL A 332 8.32 -7.90 17.56
C VAL A 332 9.34 -8.17 18.67
N PRO A 333 9.03 -7.85 19.94
CA PRO A 333 9.91 -8.14 21.06
C PRO A 333 10.04 -9.66 21.30
N VAL A 334 11.25 -10.12 21.58
CA VAL A 334 11.51 -11.52 21.96
C VAL A 334 11.13 -11.72 23.42
N VAL A 335 10.16 -12.60 23.68
CA VAL A 335 9.65 -12.87 25.04
C VAL A 335 10.63 -13.74 25.86
N ASP A 336 11.37 -14.62 25.19
CA ASP A 336 12.38 -15.50 25.80
C ASP A 336 13.80 -15.09 25.38
N ASN A 337 14.39 -14.13 26.12
CA ASN A 337 15.72 -13.57 25.81
C ASN A 337 16.90 -14.57 25.90
N GLU A 338 16.73 -15.77 26.47
CA GLU A 338 17.85 -16.69 26.74
C GLU A 338 18.19 -17.64 25.57
N THR A 339 17.34 -17.76 24.55
CA THR A 339 17.52 -18.75 23.46
C THR A 339 17.93 -18.15 22.12
N LEU A 340 17.64 -16.86 21.87
CA LEU A 340 17.87 -16.17 20.59
C LEU A 340 18.88 -15.02 20.73
N SER A 341 20.15 -15.37 20.92
CA SER A 341 21.25 -14.39 20.89
C SER A 341 21.64 -14.07 19.43
N TRP A 342 21.57 -12.80 19.04
CA TRP A 342 21.96 -12.35 17.69
C TRP A 342 23.49 -12.39 17.52
N HIS A 343 24.01 -13.50 17.00
CA HIS A 343 25.43 -13.73 16.78
C HIS A 343 25.65 -14.31 15.37
N PRO A 344 25.83 -13.46 14.34
CA PRO A 344 26.05 -13.93 12.99
C PRO A 344 27.40 -14.64 12.87
N GLU A 345 27.46 -15.65 12.00
CA GLU A 345 28.70 -16.35 11.69
C GLU A 345 29.48 -15.58 10.61
N PHE A 346 30.77 -15.36 10.85
CA PHE A 346 31.66 -14.66 9.92
C PHE A 346 32.53 -15.63 9.12
N TYR A 347 32.74 -15.27 7.85
CA TYR A 347 33.49 -16.04 6.86
C TYR A 347 34.70 -15.26 6.35
N GLU A 348 35.82 -15.95 6.13
CA GLU A 348 37.00 -15.36 5.49
C GLU A 348 36.72 -15.00 4.02
N LYS A 349 37.17 -13.81 3.61
CA LYS A 349 37.02 -13.34 2.23
C LYS A 349 37.83 -14.21 1.27
N GLY A 350 37.16 -14.74 0.23
CA GLY A 350 37.76 -15.54 -0.85
C GLY A 350 38.00 -17.02 -0.54
N SER A 351 38.03 -17.44 0.73
CA SER A 351 38.17 -18.86 1.14
C SER A 351 36.86 -19.48 1.64
N LEU A 352 35.84 -18.66 1.98
CA LEU A 352 34.51 -19.06 2.48
C LEU A 352 34.58 -20.09 3.62
N LYS A 353 35.65 -20.04 4.43
CA LYS A 353 35.80 -20.92 5.59
C LYS A 353 34.94 -20.40 6.75
N PRO A 354 34.10 -21.25 7.36
CA PRO A 354 33.35 -20.87 8.56
C PRO A 354 34.28 -20.65 9.75
N GLY A 355 33.81 -19.89 10.74
CA GLY A 355 34.50 -19.71 12.02
C GLY A 355 35.58 -18.63 12.04
N ALA A 356 35.51 -17.62 11.16
CA ALA A 356 36.32 -16.42 11.34
C ALA A 356 35.86 -15.68 12.62
N SER A 357 36.80 -15.19 13.42
CA SER A 357 36.44 -14.38 14.59
C SER A 357 35.80 -13.06 14.13
N PRO A 358 34.77 -12.56 14.85
CA PRO A 358 34.21 -11.23 14.58
C PRO A 358 35.31 -10.16 14.53
N PRO A 359 35.20 -9.16 13.65
CA PRO A 359 36.16 -8.06 13.56
C PRO A 359 36.26 -7.31 14.88
N SER A 360 37.48 -6.89 15.27
CA SER A 360 37.69 -6.16 16.52
C SER A 360 37.05 -4.76 16.54
N ASP A 361 36.80 -4.20 15.35
CA ASP A 361 36.20 -2.90 15.08
C ASP A 361 34.74 -3.03 14.60
N LEU A 362 34.08 -4.16 14.86
CA LEU A 362 32.70 -4.42 14.46
C LEU A 362 31.73 -3.44 15.11
N THR A 363 30.94 -2.77 14.27
CA THR A 363 29.84 -1.88 14.65
C THR A 363 28.53 -2.42 14.10
N ILE A 364 27.57 -2.69 14.98
CA ILE A 364 26.22 -3.12 14.59
C ILE A 364 25.36 -1.87 14.38
N ILE A 365 24.77 -1.75 13.20
CA ILE A 365 23.80 -0.70 12.89
C ILE A 365 22.41 -1.32 12.75
N HIS A 366 21.36 -0.58 13.08
CA HIS A 366 20.00 -1.09 13.07
C HIS A 366 19.14 -0.47 11.96
N GLY A 367 18.15 -1.22 11.49
CA GLY A 367 17.14 -0.78 10.53
C GLY A 367 17.18 -1.52 9.20
N MET A 368 16.18 -1.26 8.36
CA MET A 368 16.03 -1.87 7.03
C MET A 368 17.19 -1.55 6.08
N PRO A 369 17.39 -2.35 5.02
CA PRO A 369 18.33 -2.02 3.95
C PRO A 369 17.98 -0.68 3.29
N LEU A 370 18.98 0.08 2.82
CA LEU A 370 18.84 1.43 2.28
C LEU A 370 18.46 1.42 0.79
N CYS A 371 17.37 0.72 0.47
CA CYS A 371 16.83 0.58 -0.89
C CYS A 371 15.30 0.56 -0.88
N THR A 372 14.75 0.64 -2.09
CA THR A 372 13.32 0.69 -2.38
C THR A 372 12.68 -0.69 -2.32
N SER A 373 13.35 -1.67 -2.91
CA SER A 373 12.89 -3.04 -3.03
C SER A 373 13.93 -3.97 -2.40
N PHE A 374 13.48 -4.94 -1.60
CA PHE A 374 14.33 -5.95 -0.97
C PHE A 374 13.61 -7.29 -0.93
N PHE A 375 14.38 -8.37 -0.82
CA PHE A 375 13.86 -9.73 -0.73
C PHE A 375 14.64 -10.55 0.29
N LEU A 376 13.99 -11.57 0.83
CA LEU A 376 14.53 -12.49 1.82
C LEU A 376 15.30 -13.61 1.10
N LEU A 377 16.48 -13.95 1.59
CA LEU A 377 17.19 -15.16 1.15
C LEU A 377 16.90 -16.31 2.10
N GLU A 378 16.27 -17.37 1.58
CA GLU A 378 15.87 -18.55 2.34
C GLU A 378 16.82 -19.71 2.05
N ALA A 379 18.07 -19.60 2.52
CA ALA A 379 19.10 -20.64 2.35
C ALA A 379 18.70 -22.03 2.87
N HIS A 380 17.68 -22.09 3.75
CA HIS A 380 17.12 -23.34 4.27
C HIS A 380 16.15 -24.03 3.28
N LYS A 381 15.58 -23.28 2.33
CA LYS A 381 14.69 -23.80 1.26
C LYS A 381 15.43 -23.99 -0.06
N SER A 382 16.33 -23.07 -0.40
CA SER A 382 17.02 -23.05 -1.70
C SER A 382 18.53 -22.91 -1.54
N ASP A 383 19.27 -23.78 -2.24
CA ASP A 383 20.73 -23.70 -2.35
C ASP A 383 21.21 -22.43 -3.07
N GLU A 384 20.35 -21.80 -3.87
CA GLU A 384 20.62 -20.55 -4.59
C GLU A 384 20.61 -19.33 -3.65
N ASP A 385 19.95 -19.44 -2.49
CA ASP A 385 19.81 -18.38 -1.50
C ASP A 385 20.91 -18.41 -0.43
N ARG A 386 21.94 -19.24 -0.63
CA ARG A 386 23.09 -19.29 0.27
C ARG A 386 23.80 -17.93 0.31
N TYR A 387 24.20 -17.54 1.51
CA TYR A 387 24.90 -16.29 1.74
C TYR A 387 26.05 -16.51 2.74
N TYR A 388 27.03 -15.61 2.70
CA TYR A 388 28.20 -15.65 3.58
C TYR A 388 28.52 -14.23 4.06
N LEU A 389 28.34 -13.96 5.35
CA LEU A 389 28.76 -12.70 5.94
C LEU A 389 30.29 -12.68 6.09
N GLN A 390 30.95 -11.79 5.38
CA GLN A 390 32.40 -11.68 5.35
C GLN A 390 32.92 -10.86 6.54
N VAL A 391 34.18 -11.11 6.92
CA VAL A 391 34.89 -10.36 7.98
C VAL A 391 35.05 -8.86 7.71
N ASP A 392 34.84 -8.39 6.47
CA ASP A 392 34.84 -6.95 6.15
C ASP A 392 33.44 -6.33 6.26
N GLY A 393 32.44 -7.08 6.74
CA GLY A 393 31.06 -6.63 6.90
C GLY A 393 30.22 -6.71 5.63
N THR A 394 30.78 -7.20 4.52
CA THR A 394 30.02 -7.41 3.28
C THR A 394 29.33 -8.78 3.27
N LEU A 395 28.16 -8.87 2.65
CA LEU A 395 27.40 -10.12 2.51
C LEU A 395 27.62 -10.68 1.10
N HIS A 396 28.29 -11.82 0.99
CA HIS A 396 28.53 -12.49 -0.29
C HIS A 396 27.42 -13.47 -0.62
N VAL A 397 26.81 -13.31 -1.80
CA VAL A 397 25.77 -14.22 -2.30
C VAL A 397 26.29 -14.89 -3.58
N PRO A 398 26.67 -16.18 -3.56
CA PRO A 398 27.32 -16.85 -4.68
C PRO A 398 26.48 -16.87 -5.96
N ASN A 399 25.15 -17.01 -5.84
CA ASN A 399 24.25 -17.05 -6.98
C ASN A 399 24.30 -15.77 -7.81
N PHE A 400 24.36 -14.61 -7.14
CA PHE A 400 24.50 -13.31 -7.79
C PHE A 400 25.95 -12.94 -8.12
N GLN A 401 26.92 -13.75 -7.69
CA GLN A 401 28.36 -13.48 -7.82
C GLN A 401 28.74 -12.06 -7.35
N ARG A 402 28.09 -11.60 -6.27
CA ARG A 402 28.17 -10.22 -5.80
C ARG A 402 28.28 -10.13 -4.29
N ASP A 403 29.01 -9.11 -3.84
CA ASP A 403 29.10 -8.69 -2.45
C ASP A 403 28.15 -7.51 -2.21
N PHE A 404 27.32 -7.61 -1.16
CA PHE A 404 26.42 -6.54 -0.73
C PHE A 404 27.04 -5.80 0.47
N PRO A 405 27.26 -4.48 0.38
CA PRO A 405 27.72 -3.69 1.51
C PRO A 405 26.61 -3.57 2.58
N ALA A 406 26.97 -3.18 3.81
CA ALA A 406 26.05 -3.09 4.97
C ALA A 406 24.92 -2.04 4.84
N GLU A 407 24.95 -1.21 3.79
CA GLU A 407 23.83 -0.38 3.35
C GLU A 407 22.76 -1.17 2.58
N ASN A 408 23.12 -2.27 1.92
CA ASN A 408 22.26 -3.01 0.99
C ASN A 408 21.74 -4.35 1.51
N TYR A 409 21.99 -4.66 2.78
CA TYR A 409 21.38 -5.83 3.43
C TYR A 409 21.14 -5.55 4.90
N CYS A 410 20.28 -6.35 5.54
CA CYS A 410 20.22 -6.47 6.99
C CYS A 410 19.97 -7.94 7.37
N LEU A 411 20.41 -8.36 8.56
CA LEU A 411 20.25 -9.73 9.07
C LEU A 411 19.30 -9.73 10.27
N GLU A 412 18.34 -10.66 10.30
CA GLU A 412 17.43 -10.80 11.42
C GLU A 412 16.88 -12.22 11.56
N PHE A 413 16.39 -12.56 12.75
CA PHE A 413 15.68 -13.80 12.98
C PHE A 413 14.27 -13.76 12.41
N PHE A 414 13.92 -14.80 11.65
CA PHE A 414 12.59 -15.05 11.11
C PHE A 414 12.10 -16.41 11.62
N ASP A 415 10.81 -16.48 11.93
CA ASP A 415 10.15 -17.75 12.23
C ASP A 415 9.91 -18.51 10.92
N THR A 416 10.50 -19.71 10.83
CA THR A 416 10.27 -20.67 9.74
C THR A 416 9.37 -21.81 10.22
N GLU A 417 8.90 -22.67 9.31
CA GLU A 417 7.95 -23.74 9.64
C GLU A 417 8.43 -24.67 10.78
N ASN A 418 9.74 -24.83 10.97
CA ASN A 418 10.33 -25.79 11.91
C ASN A 418 11.24 -25.17 12.98
N ASP A 419 11.72 -23.94 12.80
CA ASP A 419 12.66 -23.28 13.72
C ASP A 419 12.74 -21.75 13.47
N THR A 420 13.47 -21.00 14.29
CA THR A 420 13.81 -19.61 14.01
C THR A 420 15.18 -19.53 13.35
N ALA A 421 15.27 -18.95 12.15
CA ALA A 421 16.51 -18.85 11.38
C ALA A 421 16.98 -17.40 11.25
N LEU A 422 18.29 -17.16 11.37
CA LEU A 422 18.89 -15.87 11.03
C LEU A 422 18.98 -15.78 9.51
N LEU A 423 18.27 -14.84 8.89
CA LEU A 423 18.22 -14.70 7.42
C LEU A 423 18.49 -13.25 7.00
N PRO A 424 19.09 -13.02 5.82
CA PRO A 424 19.31 -11.68 5.31
C PRO A 424 18.14 -11.22 4.44
N LEU A 425 17.74 -9.97 4.63
CA LEU A 425 17.04 -9.18 3.62
C LEU A 425 18.09 -8.44 2.81
N ILE A 426 18.07 -8.60 1.49
CA ILE A 426 19.00 -7.92 0.58
C ILE A 426 18.25 -7.03 -0.40
N CYS A 427 18.89 -5.95 -0.81
CA CYS A 427 18.34 -5.05 -1.82
C CYS A 427 18.22 -5.74 -3.17
N PHE A 428 17.05 -5.60 -3.79
CA PHE A 428 16.85 -5.87 -5.20
C PHE A 428 17.24 -4.61 -5.96
N GLU A 429 18.36 -4.66 -6.68
CA GLU A 429 18.71 -3.56 -7.56
C GLU A 429 17.95 -3.75 -8.86
N ASP A 430 16.89 -2.97 -9.06
CA ASP A 430 16.29 -2.87 -10.37
C ASP A 430 17.35 -2.31 -11.32
N GLN A 431 17.65 -3.08 -12.36
CA GLN A 431 18.52 -2.66 -13.43
C GLN A 431 17.74 -1.68 -14.33
N ASP A 432 17.35 -0.54 -13.75
CA ASP A 432 16.33 0.41 -14.24
C ASP A 432 16.55 0.78 -15.71
N ARG A 433 17.79 1.08 -16.10
CA ARG A 433 18.07 1.57 -17.46
C ARG A 433 17.90 0.54 -18.57
N CYS A 434 18.06 -0.75 -18.30
CA CYS A 434 17.88 -1.79 -19.34
C CYS A 434 16.43 -2.28 -19.38
N LYS A 435 15.77 -2.38 -18.23
CA LYS A 435 14.37 -2.78 -18.15
C LYS A 435 13.43 -1.69 -18.67
N ASP A 436 13.67 -0.40 -18.40
CA ASP A 436 12.83 0.69 -18.92
C ASP A 436 12.85 0.76 -20.44
N VAL A 437 14.04 0.63 -21.04
CA VAL A 437 14.19 0.60 -22.49
C VAL A 437 13.53 -0.65 -23.08
N GLN A 438 13.64 -1.80 -22.41
CA GLN A 438 13.00 -3.05 -22.85
C GLN A 438 11.46 -2.98 -22.71
N ALA A 439 10.97 -2.46 -21.60
CA ALA A 439 9.55 -2.29 -21.29
C ALA A 439 8.88 -1.27 -22.21
N GLN A 440 9.60 -0.25 -22.68
CA GLN A 440 9.09 0.66 -23.70
C GLN A 440 9.25 0.13 -25.13
N ALA A 441 10.37 -0.53 -25.45
CA ALA A 441 10.64 -1.02 -26.81
C ALA A 441 9.73 -2.19 -27.19
N TYR A 442 9.44 -3.10 -26.27
CA TYR A 442 8.64 -4.29 -26.54
C TYR A 442 7.20 -3.98 -27.00
N PRO A 443 6.38 -3.17 -26.31
CA PRO A 443 5.04 -2.82 -26.77
C PRO A 443 5.05 -1.98 -28.05
N VAL A 444 6.08 -1.16 -28.27
CA VAL A 444 6.25 -0.40 -29.52
C VAL A 444 6.50 -1.34 -30.71
N LEU A 445 7.40 -2.31 -30.57
CA LEU A 445 7.68 -3.32 -31.60
C LEU A 445 6.48 -4.23 -31.86
N LEU A 446 5.72 -4.60 -30.81
CA LEU A 446 4.46 -5.32 -30.96
C LEU A 446 3.41 -4.48 -31.70
N GLY A 447 3.31 -3.18 -31.39
CA GLY A 447 2.40 -2.26 -32.08
C GLY A 447 2.71 -2.17 -33.58
N PHE A 448 3.98 -2.02 -33.96
CA PHE A 448 4.42 -2.08 -35.36
C PHE A 448 4.04 -3.42 -36.01
N SER A 449 4.24 -4.53 -35.31
CA SER A 449 3.87 -5.86 -35.80
C SER A 449 2.36 -5.99 -36.03
N CYS A 450 1.52 -5.47 -35.12
CA CYS A 450 0.07 -5.44 -35.27
C CYS A 450 -0.37 -4.66 -36.52
N ILE A 451 0.27 -3.53 -36.83
CA ILE A 451 -0.03 -2.74 -38.03
C ILE A 451 0.25 -3.57 -39.30
N PHE A 452 1.40 -4.24 -39.38
CA PHE A 452 1.73 -5.09 -40.52
C PHE A 452 0.79 -6.29 -40.65
N LEU A 453 0.40 -6.92 -39.53
CA LEU A 453 -0.57 -8.01 -39.54
C LEU A 453 -1.97 -7.55 -39.98
N ALA A 454 -2.40 -6.35 -39.56
CA ALA A 454 -3.67 -5.76 -39.98
C ALA A 454 -3.69 -5.43 -41.47
N ILE A 455 -2.59 -4.86 -42.01
CA ILE A 455 -2.44 -4.63 -43.46
C ILE A 455 -2.49 -5.96 -44.22
N THR A 456 -1.81 -6.99 -43.71
CA THR A 456 -1.82 -8.33 -44.31
C THR A 456 -3.26 -8.88 -44.34
N LEU A 457 -3.98 -8.78 -43.23
CA LEU A 457 -5.38 -9.23 -43.15
C LEU A 457 -6.28 -8.45 -44.11
N LEU A 458 -6.10 -7.14 -44.23
CA LEU A 458 -6.84 -6.29 -45.15
C LEU A 458 -6.64 -6.74 -46.60
N VAL A 459 -5.39 -6.92 -47.04
CA VAL A 459 -5.07 -7.35 -48.41
C VAL A 459 -5.69 -8.71 -48.74
N TYR A 460 -5.57 -9.69 -47.83
CA TYR A 460 -6.10 -11.04 -48.05
C TYR A 460 -7.64 -11.08 -48.06
N VAL A 461 -8.30 -10.20 -47.33
CA VAL A 461 -9.77 -10.08 -47.32
C VAL A 461 -10.27 -9.30 -48.54
N SER A 462 -9.59 -8.23 -48.96
CA SER A 462 -9.99 -7.38 -50.07
C SER A 462 -9.81 -8.02 -51.44
N VAL A 463 -8.91 -8.99 -51.60
CA VAL A 463 -8.69 -9.68 -52.87
C VAL A 463 -9.34 -11.08 -52.82
N PRO A 464 -10.51 -11.29 -53.48
CA PRO A 464 -11.24 -12.55 -53.44
C PRO A 464 -10.44 -13.74 -53.96
N GLU A 465 -9.53 -13.50 -54.89
CA GLU A 465 -8.67 -14.50 -55.49
C GLU A 465 -7.67 -15.12 -54.50
N LEU A 466 -7.32 -14.39 -53.42
CA LEU A 466 -6.33 -14.83 -52.42
C LEU A 466 -6.94 -15.71 -51.33
N HIS A 467 -8.17 -15.44 -50.87
CA HIS A 467 -8.83 -16.26 -49.83
C HIS A 467 -9.71 -17.39 -50.39
N ALA A 468 -9.92 -17.45 -51.71
CA ALA A 468 -10.69 -18.51 -52.35
C ALA A 468 -10.06 -19.90 -52.15
N LYS A 469 -8.73 -19.97 -52.02
CA LYS A 469 -7.99 -21.22 -51.78
C LYS A 469 -7.97 -21.58 -50.29
N VAL A 470 -7.98 -22.88 -49.98
CA VAL A 470 -7.87 -23.41 -48.60
C VAL A 470 -6.65 -22.82 -47.88
N HIS A 471 -5.54 -22.68 -48.60
CA HIS A 471 -4.33 -22.00 -48.17
C HIS A 471 -4.58 -20.58 -47.61
N GLY A 472 -5.32 -19.74 -48.35
CA GLY A 472 -5.60 -18.37 -47.94
C GLY A 472 -6.50 -18.27 -46.70
N LYS A 473 -7.40 -19.25 -46.50
CA LYS A 473 -8.25 -19.31 -45.30
C LYS A 473 -7.45 -19.68 -44.04
N CYS A 474 -6.50 -20.60 -44.17
CA CYS A 474 -5.61 -20.99 -43.06
C CYS A 474 -4.70 -19.83 -42.66
N LEU A 475 -4.15 -19.11 -43.64
CA LEU A 475 -3.33 -17.92 -43.39
C LEU A 475 -4.10 -16.79 -42.71
N VAL A 476 -5.32 -16.49 -43.18
CA VAL A 476 -6.18 -15.47 -42.54
C VAL A 476 -6.46 -15.84 -41.08
N SER A 477 -6.76 -17.11 -40.80
CA SER A 477 -7.03 -17.58 -39.45
C SER A 477 -5.79 -17.50 -38.53
N HIS A 478 -4.62 -17.85 -39.05
CA HIS A 478 -3.34 -17.72 -38.35
C HIS A 478 -3.01 -16.25 -38.02
N VAL A 479 -3.11 -15.36 -39.02
CA VAL A 479 -2.83 -13.93 -38.85
C VAL A 479 -3.83 -13.27 -37.89
N THR A 480 -5.10 -13.67 -37.93
CA THR A 480 -6.13 -13.17 -37.00
C THR A 480 -5.82 -13.58 -35.55
N ALA A 481 -5.39 -14.83 -35.35
CA ALA A 481 -5.04 -15.33 -34.02
C ALA A 481 -3.79 -14.60 -33.45
N LEU A 482 -2.77 -14.35 -34.28
CA LEU A 482 -1.60 -13.58 -33.87
C LEU A 482 -1.95 -12.11 -33.56
N LEU A 483 -2.79 -11.48 -34.38
CA LEU A 483 -3.22 -10.11 -34.14
C LEU A 483 -3.97 -9.99 -32.81
N LEU A 484 -4.87 -10.93 -32.50
CA LEU A 484 -5.59 -10.94 -31.23
C LEU A 484 -4.64 -11.13 -30.04
N ALA A 485 -3.66 -12.04 -30.14
CA ALA A 485 -2.66 -12.28 -29.10
C ALA A 485 -1.77 -11.06 -28.83
N TYR A 486 -1.33 -10.36 -29.88
CA TYR A 486 -0.47 -9.18 -29.72
C TYR A 486 -1.24 -7.96 -29.21
N LEU A 487 -2.48 -7.77 -29.64
CA LEU A 487 -3.35 -6.72 -29.08
C LEU A 487 -3.63 -6.97 -27.60
N SER A 488 -3.91 -8.22 -27.21
CA SER A 488 -4.16 -8.55 -25.80
C SER A 488 -2.91 -8.34 -24.94
N LEU A 489 -1.72 -8.69 -25.44
CA LEU A 489 -0.46 -8.40 -24.75
C LEU A 489 -0.19 -6.90 -24.57
N ILE A 490 -0.44 -6.09 -25.61
CA ILE A 490 -0.28 -4.63 -25.50
C ILE A 490 -1.23 -4.05 -24.46
N ILE A 491 -2.48 -4.52 -24.41
CA ILE A 491 -3.46 -4.07 -23.42
C ILE A 491 -2.98 -4.44 -22.02
N VAL A 492 -2.66 -5.72 -21.77
CA VAL A 492 -2.18 -6.19 -20.46
C VAL A 492 -0.98 -5.37 -20.01
N GLN A 493 0.04 -5.18 -20.87
CA GLN A 493 1.23 -4.40 -20.51
C GLN A 493 0.98 -2.92 -20.24
N ARG A 494 -0.08 -2.33 -20.80
CA ARG A 494 -0.41 -0.92 -20.62
C ARG A 494 -1.35 -0.67 -19.44
N THR A 495 -2.08 -1.69 -19.01
CA THR A 495 -3.10 -1.56 -17.96
C THR A 495 -2.82 -2.44 -16.76
N THR A 496 -1.62 -3.03 -16.63
CA THR A 496 -1.27 -3.92 -15.51
C THR A 496 -1.71 -3.34 -14.16
N ASP A 497 -1.43 -2.06 -13.92
CA ASP A 497 -1.63 -1.42 -12.62
C ASP A 497 -3.08 -0.93 -12.39
N THR A 498 -3.93 -0.96 -13.41
CA THR A 498 -5.31 -0.42 -13.35
C THR A 498 -6.38 -1.47 -13.71
N MET A 499 -5.95 -2.69 -14.02
CA MET A 499 -6.83 -3.75 -14.50
C MET A 499 -7.36 -4.59 -13.33
N PRO A 500 -8.69 -4.72 -13.17
CA PRO A 500 -9.24 -5.59 -12.14
C PRO A 500 -8.84 -7.05 -12.39
N ASP A 501 -8.60 -7.82 -11.32
CA ASP A 501 -8.09 -9.20 -11.34
C ASP A 501 -8.87 -10.12 -12.31
N VAL A 502 -10.20 -10.02 -12.32
CA VAL A 502 -11.06 -10.79 -13.24
C VAL A 502 -10.73 -10.49 -14.71
N ALA A 503 -10.50 -9.22 -15.05
CA ALA A 503 -10.16 -8.82 -16.40
C ALA A 503 -8.75 -9.28 -16.79
N CYS A 504 -7.78 -9.24 -15.86
CA CYS A 504 -6.44 -9.78 -16.05
C CYS A 504 -6.48 -11.27 -16.41
N LYS A 505 -7.20 -12.08 -15.61
CA LYS A 505 -7.39 -13.52 -15.86
C LYS A 505 -8.04 -13.82 -17.21
N VAL A 506 -9.05 -13.03 -17.59
CA VAL A 506 -9.71 -13.15 -18.91
C VAL A 506 -8.75 -12.82 -20.04
N MET A 507 -7.97 -11.74 -19.93
CA MET A 507 -7.00 -11.35 -20.95
C MET A 507 -5.84 -12.33 -21.08
N ALA A 508 -5.35 -12.87 -19.96
CA ALA A 508 -4.36 -13.94 -19.95
C ALA A 508 -4.90 -15.18 -20.69
N SER A 509 -6.15 -15.56 -20.42
CA SER A 509 -6.82 -16.68 -21.08
C SER A 509 -6.99 -16.45 -22.59
N ILE A 510 -7.43 -15.26 -23.00
CA ILE A 510 -7.56 -14.87 -24.42
C ILE A 510 -6.21 -14.94 -25.12
N THR A 511 -5.16 -14.40 -24.49
CA THR A 511 -3.80 -14.41 -25.03
C THR A 511 -3.32 -15.84 -25.24
N HIS A 512 -3.49 -16.70 -24.22
CA HIS A 512 -3.07 -18.10 -24.27
C HIS A 512 -3.78 -18.89 -25.38
N ILE A 513 -5.12 -18.80 -25.45
CA ILE A 513 -5.91 -19.48 -26.48
C ILE A 513 -5.53 -18.98 -27.88
N SER A 514 -5.26 -17.68 -28.02
CA SER A 514 -4.89 -17.08 -29.32
C SER A 514 -3.52 -17.57 -29.81
N PHE A 515 -2.53 -17.72 -28.92
CA PHE A 515 -1.25 -18.33 -29.29
C PHE A 515 -1.40 -19.80 -29.69
N LEU A 516 -2.16 -20.59 -28.92
CA LEU A 516 -2.44 -21.99 -29.27
C LEU A 516 -3.13 -22.10 -30.63
N ALA A 517 -4.10 -21.22 -30.91
CA ALA A 517 -4.75 -21.15 -32.20
C ALA A 517 -3.76 -20.78 -33.33
N ALA A 518 -2.87 -19.83 -33.10
CA ALA A 518 -1.84 -19.46 -34.08
C ALA A 518 -0.93 -20.64 -34.43
N PHE A 519 -0.46 -21.39 -33.42
CA PHE A 519 0.34 -22.60 -33.62
C PHE A 519 -0.46 -23.71 -34.32
N PHE A 520 -1.72 -23.89 -33.97
CA PHE A 520 -2.59 -24.86 -34.65
C PHE A 520 -2.72 -24.55 -36.15
N TRP A 521 -3.03 -23.31 -36.51
CA TRP A 521 -3.16 -22.91 -37.91
C TRP A 521 -1.83 -22.95 -38.66
N LEU A 522 -0.70 -22.69 -37.99
CA LEU A 522 0.63 -22.88 -38.56
C LEU A 522 0.86 -24.35 -38.95
N ASN A 523 0.49 -25.30 -38.07
CA ASN A 523 0.58 -26.73 -38.37
C ASN A 523 -0.34 -27.14 -39.54
N VAL A 524 -1.56 -26.61 -39.61
CA VAL A 524 -2.50 -26.84 -40.72
C VAL A 524 -1.92 -26.32 -42.05
N MET A 525 -1.29 -25.13 -42.04
CA MET A 525 -0.61 -24.59 -43.22
C MET A 525 0.56 -25.47 -43.67
N CYS A 526 1.39 -25.94 -42.74
CA CYS A 526 2.48 -26.88 -43.06
C CYS A 526 1.94 -28.16 -43.71
N PHE A 527 0.82 -28.69 -43.20
CA PHE A 527 0.17 -29.87 -43.78
C PHE A 527 -0.40 -29.59 -45.17
N ASP A 528 -1.06 -28.45 -45.39
CA ASP A 528 -1.59 -28.01 -46.69
C ASP A 528 -0.48 -27.89 -47.74
N ILE A 529 0.67 -27.32 -47.36
CA ILE A 529 1.86 -27.23 -48.22
C ILE A 529 2.42 -28.62 -48.53
N TRP A 530 2.59 -29.49 -47.53
CA TRP A 530 3.06 -30.85 -47.75
C TRP A 530 2.14 -31.64 -48.69
N TRP A 531 0.83 -31.51 -48.50
CA TRP A 531 -0.18 -32.19 -49.31
C TRP A 531 -0.21 -31.67 -50.76
N THR A 532 0.05 -30.39 -50.99
CA THR A 532 0.07 -29.80 -52.33
C THR A 532 1.36 -30.08 -53.10
N LEU A 533 2.46 -30.38 -52.40
CA LEU A 533 3.76 -30.74 -52.99
C LEU A 533 3.94 -32.24 -53.23
N LYS A 534 3.10 -33.09 -52.61
CA LYS A 534 3.03 -34.53 -52.84
C LYS A 534 2.16 -34.85 -54.06
#